data_AF-A0A519TJ80-F1
#
_entry.id   AF-A0A519TJ80-F1
#
_cell.length_a   1.000
_cell.length_b   1.000
_cell.length_c   1.000
_cell.angle_alpha   90.00
_cell.angle_beta   90.00
_cell.angle_gamma   90.00
#
_symmetry.space_group_name_H-M   'P 1'
#
loop_
_entity.id
_entity.type
_entity.pdbx_description
1 polymer ?
#
loop_
_entity_poly.entity_id
_entity_poly.type
_entity_poly.pdbx_seq_one_letter_code
_entity_poly.pdbx_strand_id
1 'polypeptide(L)'
;MVGSLYKHGDSRRDAGFSLFYAGINIGALIGGYACITIGKEYSWHLAFGLAGVVMTISLLTFLFTQKSLGPIGLPPTKKETIKKVVADGIGESPQTEPAEITEKVKFKKWHDYSVYLGTLALIPVIMIMVAQTQYTDWFMSIIGPAALIYLFYEMTKHSVAEQKKLWAALVFIIFSIIFFAFFEQSGGSLSLFAARNLDNQLFGIFTLDPNGVNNSANSLFVIVFAFLFGLIWIALAKRKIEPNTVVKFGLGFLFLSGSFFILYSSRFFANADGITSLDI
;
A
#
# COMPACT_ATOMS: atom_id res chain seq x y z
N MET A 1 15.22 1.41 -1.13
CA MET A 1 15.61 2.74 -1.62
C MET A 1 15.70 3.77 -0.50
N VAL A 2 14.61 4.19 0.16
CA VAL A 2 14.70 5.25 1.19
C VAL A 2 15.59 4.87 2.39
N GLY A 3 15.46 3.65 2.90
CA GLY A 3 16.27 3.19 4.04
C GLY A 3 17.76 3.08 3.75
N SER A 4 18.14 2.98 2.47
CA SER A 4 19.54 2.90 2.02
C SER A 4 20.22 4.27 1.97
N LEU A 5 19.46 5.36 2.10
CA LEU A 5 19.98 6.73 2.18
C LEU A 5 20.64 7.02 3.53
N TYR A 6 20.39 6.18 4.53
CA TYR A 6 20.85 6.35 5.90
C TYR A 6 21.83 5.24 6.27
N LYS A 7 22.91 5.61 6.98
CA LYS A 7 23.87 4.62 7.51
C LYS A 7 23.22 3.77 8.61
N HIS A 8 23.79 2.61 8.90
CA HIS A 8 23.38 1.82 10.06
C HIS A 8 23.51 2.65 11.35
N GLY A 9 22.46 2.64 12.18
CA GLY A 9 22.40 3.40 13.43
C GLY A 9 22.04 4.88 13.30
N ASP A 10 21.79 5.40 12.08
CA ASP A 10 21.37 6.79 11.90
C ASP A 10 19.91 6.98 12.35
N SER A 11 19.73 7.76 13.42
CA SER A 11 18.41 8.05 14.00
C SER A 11 17.48 8.83 13.07
N ARG A 12 18.01 9.48 12.03
CA ARG A 12 17.20 10.21 11.04
C ARG A 12 16.47 9.29 10.08
N ARG A 13 16.83 7.99 10.03
CA ARG A 13 16.20 7.01 9.14
C ARG A 13 14.69 6.97 9.35
N ASP A 14 14.24 6.88 10.60
CA ASP A 14 12.82 6.75 10.93
C ASP A 14 12.05 8.06 10.66
N ALA A 15 12.69 9.21 10.92
CA ALA A 15 12.16 10.52 10.56
C ALA A 15 12.05 10.69 9.02
N GLY A 16 13.02 10.19 8.27
CA GLY A 16 13.01 10.19 6.81
C GLY A 16 11.89 9.36 6.22
N PHE A 17 11.65 8.15 6.75
CA PHE A 17 10.50 7.34 6.37
C PHE A 17 9.18 8.04 6.70
N SER A 18 9.07 8.66 7.89
CA SER A 18 7.89 9.42 8.28
C SER A 18 7.59 10.56 7.30
N LEU A 19 8.61 11.31 6.87
CA LEU A 19 8.45 12.38 5.89
C LEU A 19 8.03 11.85 4.51
N PHE A 20 8.60 10.71 4.08
CA PHE A 20 8.23 10.05 2.83
C PHE A 20 6.74 9.64 2.85
N TYR A 21 6.27 9.02 3.94
CA TYR A 21 4.86 8.65 4.10
C TYR A 21 3.93 9.86 4.21
N ALA A 22 4.37 10.95 4.85
CA ALA A 22 3.63 12.20 4.88
C ALA A 22 3.43 12.75 3.46
N GLY A 23 4.47 12.73 2.61
CA GLY A 23 4.38 13.14 1.21
C GLY A 23 3.36 12.32 0.41
N ILE A 24 3.34 11.00 0.59
CA ILE A 24 2.34 10.12 -0.06
C ILE A 24 0.92 10.51 0.34
N ASN A 25 0.67 10.70 1.64
CA ASN A 25 -0.67 11.05 2.12
C ASN A 25 -1.09 12.46 1.69
N ILE A 26 -0.18 13.44 1.67
CA ILE A 26 -0.48 14.78 1.15
C ILE A 26 -0.87 14.70 -0.34
N GLY A 27 -0.12 13.93 -1.12
CA GLY A 27 -0.43 13.70 -2.53
C GLY A 27 -1.79 13.03 -2.74
N ALA A 28 -2.10 11.99 -1.96
CA ALA A 28 -3.38 11.30 -2.02
C ALA A 28 -4.56 12.17 -1.54
N LEU A 29 -4.38 13.00 -0.51
CA LEU A 29 -5.37 13.97 -0.04
C LEU A 29 -5.71 14.98 -1.14
N ILE A 30 -4.71 15.65 -1.70
CA ILE A 30 -4.90 16.68 -2.73
C ILE A 30 -5.41 16.05 -4.02
N GLY A 31 -4.76 14.98 -4.50
CA GLY A 31 -5.11 14.30 -5.74
C GLY A 31 -6.49 13.65 -5.69
N GLY A 32 -6.87 13.07 -4.56
CA GLY A 32 -8.17 12.43 -4.37
C GLY A 32 -9.33 13.42 -4.53
N TYR A 33 -9.21 14.62 -3.96
CA TYR A 33 -10.28 15.62 -4.05
C TYR A 33 -10.20 16.46 -5.33
N ALA A 34 -9.01 16.96 -5.68
CA ALA A 34 -8.83 17.89 -6.80
C ALA A 34 -9.18 17.24 -8.15
N CYS A 35 -8.76 15.99 -8.38
CA CYS A 35 -9.06 15.30 -9.64
C CYS A 35 -10.56 15.07 -9.84
N ILE A 36 -11.30 14.76 -8.77
CA ILE A 36 -12.75 14.58 -8.83
C ILE A 36 -13.45 15.91 -9.10
N THR A 37 -13.04 16.97 -8.41
CA THR A 37 -13.59 18.32 -8.61
C THR A 37 -13.39 18.79 -10.05
N ILE A 38 -12.16 18.68 -10.57
CA ILE A 38 -11.83 19.08 -11.94
C ILE A 38 -12.58 18.21 -12.97
N GLY A 39 -12.67 16.91 -12.71
CA GLY A 39 -13.37 15.97 -13.58
C GLY A 39 -14.86 16.27 -13.72
N LYS A 40 -15.52 16.61 -12.61
CA LYS A 40 -16.96 16.89 -12.55
C LYS A 40 -17.33 18.32 -13.00
N GLU A 41 -16.55 19.33 -12.60
CA GLU A 41 -16.87 20.73 -12.89
C GLU A 41 -16.39 21.19 -14.28
N TYR A 42 -15.29 20.61 -14.79
CA TYR A 42 -14.67 21.05 -16.04
C TYR A 42 -14.63 19.93 -17.09
N SER A 43 -13.78 18.90 -16.88
CA SER A 43 -13.63 17.78 -17.80
C SER A 43 -12.73 16.69 -17.23
N TRP A 44 -13.11 15.43 -17.41
CA TRP A 44 -12.26 14.28 -17.11
C TRP A 44 -10.94 14.29 -17.89
N HIS A 45 -10.93 14.78 -19.14
CA HIS A 45 -9.69 14.89 -19.92
C HIS A 45 -8.70 15.86 -19.28
N LEU A 46 -9.19 16.96 -18.70
CA LEU A 46 -8.35 17.92 -17.99
C LEU A 46 -7.80 17.32 -16.70
N ALA A 47 -8.64 16.61 -15.93
CA ALA A 47 -8.21 15.94 -14.70
C ALA A 47 -7.10 14.90 -14.98
N PHE A 48 -7.30 14.01 -15.96
CA PHE A 48 -6.28 13.03 -16.37
C PHE A 48 -5.03 13.69 -16.97
N GLY A 49 -5.20 14.76 -17.76
CA GLY A 49 -4.09 15.53 -18.31
C GLY A 49 -3.22 16.15 -17.22
N LEU A 50 -3.83 16.76 -16.20
CA LEU A 50 -3.11 17.33 -15.05
C LEU A 50 -2.37 16.26 -14.24
N ALA A 51 -2.97 15.09 -14.03
CA ALA A 51 -2.27 13.96 -13.41
C ALA A 51 -1.00 13.58 -14.21
N GLY A 52 -1.09 13.56 -15.54
CA GLY A 52 0.06 13.36 -16.43
C GLY A 52 1.13 14.45 -16.32
N VAL A 53 0.73 15.72 -16.18
CA VAL A 53 1.65 16.85 -15.96
C VAL A 53 2.39 16.69 -14.63
N VAL A 54 1.67 16.39 -13.54
CA VAL A 54 2.30 16.19 -12.21
C VAL A 54 3.25 15.00 -12.23
N MET A 55 2.89 13.89 -12.88
CA MET A 55 3.77 12.74 -13.06
C MET A 55 5.02 13.11 -13.87
N THR A 56 4.89 13.95 -14.90
CA THR A 56 6.01 14.44 -15.70
C THR A 56 6.95 15.32 -14.86
N ILE A 57 6.41 16.22 -14.05
CA ILE A 57 7.20 17.06 -13.12
C ILE A 57 7.94 16.17 -12.11
N SER A 58 7.28 15.15 -11.56
CA SER A 58 7.89 14.16 -10.66
C SER A 58 9.05 13.43 -11.35
N LEU A 59 8.85 12.96 -12.59
CA LEU A 59 9.88 12.30 -13.37
C LEU A 59 11.06 13.23 -13.66
N LEU A 60 10.82 14.47 -14.09
CA LEU A 60 11.89 15.45 -14.34
C LEU A 60 12.67 15.74 -13.06
N THR A 61 11.98 15.95 -11.94
CA THR A 61 12.62 16.15 -10.63
C THR A 61 13.50 14.96 -10.26
N PHE A 62 13.01 13.74 -10.46
CA PHE A 62 13.80 12.52 -10.25
C PHE A 62 15.00 12.46 -11.22
N LEU A 63 14.83 12.76 -12.51
CA LEU A 63 15.91 12.72 -13.49
C LEU A 63 17.04 13.70 -13.17
N PHE A 64 16.72 14.88 -12.64
CA PHE A 64 17.70 15.87 -12.22
C PHE A 64 18.38 15.51 -10.88
N THR A 65 17.67 14.83 -9.99
CA THR A 65 18.17 14.51 -8.64
C THR A 65 18.79 13.12 -8.52
N GLN A 66 18.47 12.16 -9.39
CA GLN A 66 18.94 10.77 -9.28
C GLN A 66 20.47 10.65 -9.18
N LYS A 67 21.23 11.59 -9.79
CA LYS A 67 22.69 11.60 -9.72
C LYS A 67 23.22 11.84 -8.30
N SER A 68 22.46 12.51 -7.43
CA SER A 68 22.83 12.72 -6.03
C SER A 68 22.64 11.47 -5.17
N LEU A 69 21.89 10.47 -5.65
CA LEU A 69 21.61 9.21 -4.96
C LEU A 69 22.74 8.18 -5.12
N GLY A 70 23.73 8.44 -5.97
CA GLY A 70 24.87 7.54 -6.19
C GLY A 70 24.41 6.16 -6.70
N PRO A 71 24.90 5.05 -6.12
CA PRO A 71 24.52 3.70 -6.56
C PRO A 71 23.15 3.24 -6.02
N ILE A 72 22.50 4.02 -5.16
CA ILE A 72 21.27 3.62 -4.47
C ILE A 72 20.12 3.55 -5.46
N GLY A 73 19.41 2.42 -5.52
CA GLY A 73 18.26 2.22 -6.40
C GLY A 73 18.62 1.73 -7.80
N LEU A 74 19.91 1.60 -8.13
CA LEU A 74 20.32 0.85 -9.31
C LEU A 74 19.98 -0.64 -9.12
N PRO A 75 19.64 -1.36 -10.20
CA PRO A 75 19.48 -2.81 -10.13
C PRO A 75 20.80 -3.43 -9.63
N PRO A 76 20.77 -4.62 -9.00
CA PRO A 76 21.95 -5.31 -8.51
C PRO A 76 22.78 -5.80 -9.71
N THR A 77 23.40 -4.86 -10.41
CA THR A 77 23.95 -5.04 -11.74
C THR A 77 25.21 -4.23 -11.87
N LYS A 78 26.21 -4.64 -11.09
CA LYS A 78 27.64 -4.70 -11.43
C LYS A 78 28.42 -4.94 -10.14
N LYS A 79 28.93 -6.16 -9.99
CA LYS A 79 29.92 -6.52 -8.95
C LYS A 79 29.46 -6.29 -7.51
N GLU A 80 28.23 -6.63 -7.16
CA GLU A 80 27.89 -6.80 -5.74
C GLU A 80 27.98 -8.27 -5.36
N THR A 81 28.86 -8.52 -4.41
CA THR A 81 28.95 -9.75 -3.63
C THR A 81 27.58 -9.98 -2.99
N ILE A 82 26.82 -10.95 -3.47
CA ILE A 82 25.56 -11.33 -2.83
C ILE A 82 25.91 -11.91 -1.46
N LYS A 83 25.72 -11.12 -0.39
CA LYS A 83 25.75 -11.63 0.97
C LYS A 83 24.49 -12.47 1.18
N LYS A 84 24.58 -13.79 0.93
CA LYS A 84 23.56 -14.72 1.40
C LYS A 84 23.66 -14.73 2.93
N VAL A 85 22.72 -14.06 3.61
CA VAL A 85 22.50 -14.30 5.03
C VAL A 85 21.83 -15.66 5.12
N VAL A 86 22.61 -16.69 5.45
CA VAL A 86 22.05 -17.98 5.84
C VAL A 86 21.38 -17.75 7.19
N ALA A 87 20.05 -17.81 7.23
CA ALA A 87 19.30 -17.78 8.46
C ALA A 87 19.41 -19.17 9.12
N ASP A 88 20.60 -19.54 9.59
CA ASP A 88 20.77 -20.76 10.36
C ASP A 88 20.31 -20.52 11.80
N GLY A 89 19.33 -21.33 12.22
CA GLY A 89 19.23 -21.93 13.55
C GLY A 89 19.33 -21.04 14.79
N ILE A 90 18.27 -21.08 15.60
CA ILE A 90 18.33 -20.68 17.02
C ILE A 90 19.34 -21.59 17.73
N GLY A 91 20.49 -21.04 18.12
CA GLY A 91 21.47 -21.65 19.02
C GLY A 91 22.07 -20.58 19.94
N GLU A 92 22.32 -20.94 21.21
CA GLU A 92 22.70 -20.04 22.31
C GLU A 92 24.14 -19.50 22.26
N SER A 93 24.75 -19.41 21.08
CA SER A 93 26.07 -18.79 20.93
C SER A 93 26.11 -17.89 19.69
N PRO A 94 26.52 -16.61 19.82
CA PRO A 94 26.69 -15.72 18.68
C PRO A 94 27.91 -16.19 17.89
N GLN A 95 27.70 -17.03 16.88
CA GLN A 95 28.71 -17.35 15.91
C GLN A 95 28.91 -16.13 15.01
N THR A 96 30.11 -15.55 15.14
CA THR A 96 30.62 -14.45 14.35
C THR A 96 30.88 -14.89 12.92
N GLU A 97 30.30 -14.12 12.02
CA GLU A 97 30.55 -14.05 10.57
C GLU A 97 29.84 -15.10 9.69
N PRO A 98 28.87 -14.66 8.84
CA PRO A 98 28.26 -15.54 7.86
C PRO A 98 29.28 -15.96 6.80
N ALA A 99 29.32 -17.26 6.46
CA ALA A 99 30.16 -17.80 5.40
C ALA A 99 29.85 -17.13 4.04
N GLU A 100 30.87 -16.52 3.43
CA GLU A 100 30.75 -15.76 2.18
C GLU A 100 30.80 -16.67 0.94
N ILE A 101 29.64 -16.96 0.33
CA ILE A 101 29.58 -17.61 -0.99
C ILE A 101 29.48 -16.53 -2.07
N THR A 102 30.55 -16.36 -2.84
CA THR A 102 30.63 -15.35 -3.91
C THR A 102 30.15 -15.92 -5.23
N GLU A 103 28.93 -15.59 -5.66
CA GLU A 103 28.41 -16.00 -6.97
C GLU A 103 28.32 -14.80 -7.92
N LYS A 104 29.02 -14.87 -9.06
CA LYS A 104 29.05 -13.80 -10.07
C LYS A 104 27.89 -13.96 -11.04
N VAL A 105 26.77 -13.30 -10.76
CA VAL A 105 25.65 -13.26 -11.72
C VAL A 105 25.90 -12.17 -12.77
N LYS A 106 26.10 -12.58 -14.03
CA LYS A 106 26.38 -11.66 -15.16
C LYS A 106 25.09 -11.47 -15.96
N PHE A 107 24.32 -10.42 -15.65
CA PHE A 107 23.13 -10.09 -16.43
C PHE A 107 23.53 -9.58 -17.83
N LYS A 108 22.96 -10.18 -18.89
CA LYS A 108 23.14 -9.73 -20.27
C LYS A 108 22.18 -8.57 -20.55
N LYS A 109 22.64 -7.50 -21.20
CA LYS A 109 21.81 -6.34 -21.62
C LYS A 109 20.54 -6.70 -22.39
N TRP A 110 20.53 -7.85 -23.08
CA TRP A 110 19.35 -8.35 -23.78
C TRP A 110 18.17 -8.63 -22.83
N HIS A 111 18.44 -9.00 -21.57
CA HIS A 111 17.38 -9.23 -20.58
C HIS A 111 16.60 -7.95 -20.31
N ASP A 112 17.29 -6.82 -20.13
CA ASP A 112 16.64 -5.52 -19.91
C ASP A 112 15.73 -5.14 -21.09
N TYR A 113 16.24 -5.27 -22.32
CA TYR A 113 15.43 -5.01 -23.52
C TYR A 113 14.25 -5.98 -23.66
N SER A 114 14.44 -7.26 -23.30
CA SER A 114 13.37 -8.25 -23.35
C SER A 114 12.26 -7.96 -22.32
N VAL A 115 12.61 -7.44 -21.14
CA VAL A 115 11.63 -7.01 -20.14
C VAL A 115 10.86 -5.81 -20.67
N TYR A 116 11.54 -4.79 -21.21
CA TYR A 116 10.86 -3.61 -21.76
C TYR A 116 9.91 -3.97 -22.92
N LEU A 117 10.38 -4.78 -23.86
CA LEU A 117 9.55 -5.26 -24.97
C LEU A 117 8.39 -6.12 -24.49
N GLY A 118 8.64 -7.02 -23.52
CA GLY A 118 7.61 -7.85 -22.90
C GLY A 118 6.56 -7.03 -22.18
N THR A 119 6.95 -6.00 -21.42
CA THR A 119 6.02 -5.07 -20.77
C THR A 119 5.17 -4.34 -21.79
N LEU A 120 5.76 -3.81 -22.86
CA LEU A 120 5.01 -3.14 -23.93
C LEU A 120 4.04 -4.10 -24.63
N ALA A 121 4.47 -5.34 -24.90
CA ALA A 121 3.63 -6.37 -25.52
C ALA A 121 2.48 -6.82 -24.61
N LEU A 122 2.62 -6.72 -23.28
CA LEU A 122 1.57 -7.05 -22.33
C LEU A 122 0.50 -5.96 -22.19
N ILE A 123 0.77 -4.71 -22.58
CA ILE A 123 -0.21 -3.60 -22.45
C ILE A 123 -1.54 -3.93 -23.14
N PRO A 124 -1.59 -4.38 -24.42
CA PRO A 124 -2.85 -4.74 -25.06
C PRO A 124 -3.59 -5.89 -24.35
N VAL A 125 -2.85 -6.87 -23.81
CA VAL A 125 -3.43 -8.00 -23.08
C VAL A 125 -4.10 -7.50 -21.79
N ILE A 126 -3.40 -6.67 -21.02
CA ILE A 126 -3.94 -6.05 -19.80
C ILE A 126 -5.15 -5.18 -20.14
N MET A 127 -5.11 -4.40 -21.22
CA MET A 127 -6.27 -3.60 -21.66
C MET A 127 -7.49 -4.47 -21.96
N ILE A 128 -7.31 -5.62 -22.63
CA ILE A 128 -8.42 -6.57 -22.87
C ILE A 128 -8.95 -7.13 -21.54
N MET A 129 -8.07 -7.47 -20.60
CA MET A 129 -8.48 -7.97 -19.28
C MET A 129 -9.26 -6.94 -18.46
N VAL A 130 -8.87 -5.66 -18.54
CA VAL A 130 -9.56 -4.56 -17.89
C VAL A 130 -10.91 -4.27 -18.56
N ALA A 131 -10.97 -4.33 -19.90
CA ALA A 131 -12.20 -4.08 -20.65
C ALA A 131 -13.22 -5.22 -20.52
N GLN A 132 -12.76 -6.45 -20.29
CA GLN A 132 -13.59 -7.65 -20.18
C GLN A 132 -13.24 -8.38 -18.88
N THR A 133 -13.97 -8.07 -17.81
CA THR A 133 -13.65 -8.51 -16.43
C THR A 133 -13.58 -10.03 -16.29
N GLN A 134 -14.29 -10.80 -17.12
CA GLN A 134 -14.23 -12.27 -17.13
C GLN A 134 -12.79 -12.82 -17.26
N TYR A 135 -11.91 -12.14 -18.01
CA TYR A 135 -10.53 -12.59 -18.17
C TYR A 135 -9.70 -12.29 -16.92
N THR A 136 -9.98 -11.18 -16.24
CA THR A 136 -9.41 -10.88 -14.93
C THR A 136 -9.88 -11.91 -13.91
N ASP A 137 -11.15 -12.29 -13.92
CA ASP A 137 -11.70 -13.31 -13.03
C ASP A 137 -11.04 -14.67 -13.25
N TRP A 138 -10.88 -15.11 -14.51
CA TRP A 138 -10.16 -16.35 -14.83
C TRP A 138 -8.70 -16.30 -14.39
N PHE A 139 -8.00 -15.20 -14.68
CA PHE A 139 -6.61 -15.02 -14.27
C PHE A 139 -6.46 -15.11 -12.75
N MET A 140 -7.28 -14.38 -11.98
CA MET A 140 -7.24 -14.38 -10.52
C MET A 140 -7.60 -15.74 -9.92
N SER A 141 -8.61 -16.41 -10.50
CA SER A 141 -9.04 -17.76 -10.10
C SER A 141 -7.98 -18.83 -10.33
N ILE A 142 -7.02 -18.59 -11.23
CA ILE A 142 -5.89 -19.48 -11.49
C ILE A 142 -4.67 -19.11 -10.63
N ILE A 143 -4.25 -17.84 -10.67
CA ILE A 143 -2.98 -17.41 -10.05
C ILE A 143 -3.04 -17.47 -8.52
N GLY A 144 -4.19 -17.18 -7.91
CA GLY A 144 -4.36 -17.25 -6.45
C GLY A 144 -4.11 -18.66 -5.91
N PRO A 145 -4.86 -19.68 -6.36
CA PRO A 145 -4.61 -21.07 -5.98
C PRO A 145 -3.20 -21.56 -6.37
N ALA A 146 -2.69 -21.19 -7.54
CA ALA A 146 -1.35 -21.57 -7.96
C ALA A 146 -0.27 -21.02 -7.02
N ALA A 147 -0.39 -19.77 -6.58
CA ALA A 147 0.52 -19.15 -5.61
C ALA A 147 0.45 -19.86 -4.24
N LEU A 148 -0.74 -20.27 -3.78
CA LEU A 148 -0.89 -21.03 -2.54
C LEU A 148 -0.29 -22.44 -2.66
N ILE A 149 -0.53 -23.14 -3.77
CA ILE A 149 0.08 -24.46 -4.04
C ILE A 149 1.60 -24.33 -4.04
N TYR A 150 2.13 -23.32 -4.72
CA TYR A 150 3.56 -23.05 -4.74
C TYR A 150 4.11 -22.75 -3.33
N LEU A 151 3.39 -21.95 -2.53
CA LEU A 151 3.77 -21.67 -1.15
C LEU A 151 3.81 -22.96 -0.31
N PHE A 152 2.78 -23.82 -0.40
CA PHE A 152 2.77 -25.08 0.33
C PHE A 152 3.88 -26.02 -0.12
N TYR A 153 4.16 -26.08 -1.42
CA TYR A 153 5.31 -26.81 -1.95
C TYR A 153 6.62 -26.27 -1.38
N GLU A 154 6.83 -24.96 -1.36
CA GLU A 154 8.05 -24.35 -0.83
C GLU A 154 8.20 -24.60 0.68
N MET A 155 7.11 -24.56 1.44
CA MET A 155 7.09 -24.89 2.87
C MET A 155 7.62 -26.31 3.15
N THR A 156 7.41 -27.27 2.25
CA THR A 156 7.92 -28.65 2.43
C THR A 156 9.44 -28.76 2.44
N LYS A 157 10.16 -27.75 1.92
CA LYS A 157 11.62 -27.74 1.82
C LYS A 157 12.31 -27.23 3.09
N HIS A 158 11.55 -26.75 4.06
CA HIS A 158 12.08 -26.15 5.29
C HIS A 158 11.90 -27.06 6.51
N SER A 159 12.66 -26.79 7.58
CA SER A 159 12.56 -27.53 8.83
C SER A 159 11.20 -27.33 9.52
N VAL A 160 10.84 -28.24 10.42
CA VAL A 160 9.57 -28.15 11.18
C VAL A 160 9.47 -26.85 11.99
N ALA A 161 10.60 -26.35 12.52
CA ALA A 161 10.63 -25.10 13.28
C ALA A 161 10.36 -23.87 12.39
N GLU A 162 10.89 -23.86 11.16
CA GLU A 162 10.63 -22.81 10.18
C GLU A 162 9.21 -22.88 9.63
N GLN A 163 8.72 -24.09 9.33
CA GLN A 163 7.34 -24.31 8.89
C GLN A 163 6.33 -23.77 9.90
N LYS A 164 6.55 -23.92 11.21
CA LYS A 164 5.68 -23.33 12.25
C LYS A 164 5.59 -21.80 12.14
N LYS A 165 6.70 -21.12 11.83
CA LYS A 165 6.71 -19.66 11.61
C LYS A 165 5.98 -19.28 10.33
N LEU A 166 6.14 -20.07 9.25
CA LEU A 166 5.43 -19.86 7.99
C LEU A 166 3.92 -20.08 8.13
N TRP A 167 3.49 -21.09 8.91
CA TRP A 167 2.08 -21.28 9.26
C TRP A 167 1.51 -20.10 10.04
N ALA A 168 2.26 -19.59 11.04
CA ALA A 168 1.85 -18.39 11.76
C ALA A 168 1.73 -17.18 10.81
N ALA A 169 2.70 -16.98 9.90
CA ALA A 169 2.64 -15.93 8.90
C ALA A 169 1.45 -16.09 7.95
N LEU A 170 1.13 -17.31 7.53
CA LEU A 170 -0.02 -17.59 6.66
C LEU A 170 -1.34 -17.21 7.33
N VAL A 171 -1.48 -17.44 8.64
CA VAL A 171 -2.64 -16.95 9.41
C VAL A 171 -2.76 -15.43 9.32
N PHE A 172 -1.65 -14.69 9.56
CA PHE A 172 -1.66 -13.23 9.42
C PHE A 172 -1.96 -12.76 7.98
N ILE A 173 -1.46 -13.48 6.97
CA ILE A 173 -1.73 -13.18 5.56
C ILE A 173 -3.21 -13.34 5.25
N ILE A 174 -3.86 -14.43 5.69
CA ILE A 174 -5.29 -14.65 5.48
C ILE A 174 -6.11 -13.52 6.08
N PHE A 175 -5.83 -13.15 7.34
CA PHE A 175 -6.49 -12.00 7.94
C PHE A 175 -6.18 -10.71 7.18
N SER A 176 -4.93 -10.46 6.82
CA SER A 176 -4.57 -9.28 6.04
C SER A 176 -5.35 -9.20 4.72
N ILE A 177 -5.54 -10.31 4.01
CA ILE A 177 -6.34 -10.37 2.77
C ILE A 177 -7.78 -9.93 3.08
N ILE A 178 -8.39 -10.45 4.13
CA ILE A 178 -9.75 -10.07 4.54
C ILE A 178 -9.81 -8.57 4.88
N PHE A 179 -8.87 -8.08 5.69
CA PHE A 179 -8.80 -6.68 6.08
C PHE A 179 -8.73 -5.77 4.85
N PHE A 180 -7.78 -6.04 3.94
CA PHE A 180 -7.62 -5.23 2.73
C PHE A 180 -8.78 -5.40 1.75
N ALA A 181 -9.42 -6.57 1.67
CA ALA A 181 -10.62 -6.74 0.84
C ALA A 181 -11.77 -5.82 1.24
N PHE A 182 -11.93 -5.52 2.54
CA PHE A 182 -12.87 -4.52 3.03
C PHE A 182 -12.33 -3.09 2.91
N PHE A 183 -11.06 -2.86 3.25
CA PHE A 183 -10.45 -1.53 3.20
C PHE A 183 -10.42 -0.94 1.77
N GLU A 184 -10.09 -1.77 0.78
CA GLU A 184 -10.01 -1.37 -0.64
C GLU A 184 -11.38 -1.12 -1.28
N GLN A 185 -12.49 -1.40 -0.58
CA GLN A 185 -13.83 -1.01 -1.04
C GLN A 185 -14.01 0.52 -1.12
N SER A 186 -13.14 1.28 -0.44
CA SER A 186 -13.07 2.74 -0.54
C SER A 186 -12.99 3.25 -1.99
N GLY A 187 -12.23 2.56 -2.85
CA GLY A 187 -12.12 2.89 -4.28
C GLY A 187 -13.22 2.32 -5.18
N GLY A 188 -14.09 1.46 -4.65
CA GLY A 188 -15.12 0.73 -5.41
C GLY A 188 -16.53 1.02 -4.91
N SER A 189 -17.10 0.08 -4.15
CA SER A 189 -18.48 0.16 -3.65
C SER A 189 -18.75 1.40 -2.81
N LEU A 190 -17.81 1.82 -1.95
CA LEU A 190 -17.97 3.02 -1.12
C LEU A 190 -17.89 4.31 -1.95
N SER A 191 -17.06 4.35 -3.00
CA SER A 191 -17.05 5.48 -3.94
C SER A 191 -18.40 5.61 -4.67
N LEU A 192 -19.01 4.50 -5.07
CA LEU A 192 -20.36 4.49 -5.66
C LEU A 192 -21.44 4.88 -4.65
N PHE A 193 -21.35 4.39 -3.40
CA PHE A 193 -22.23 4.79 -2.32
C PHE A 193 -22.13 6.30 -2.06
N ALA A 194 -20.92 6.85 -1.93
CA ALA A 194 -20.72 8.27 -1.78
C ALA A 194 -21.34 9.07 -2.95
N ALA A 195 -21.16 8.61 -4.18
CA ALA A 195 -21.70 9.29 -5.35
C ALA A 195 -23.23 9.26 -5.47
N ARG A 196 -23.92 8.29 -4.87
CA ARG A 196 -25.35 8.01 -5.11
C ARG A 196 -26.23 8.13 -3.87
N ASN A 197 -25.65 8.00 -2.69
CA ASN A 197 -26.37 7.83 -1.43
C ASN A 197 -25.98 8.85 -0.36
N LEU A 198 -25.03 9.75 -0.62
CA LEU A 198 -24.69 10.84 0.28
C LEU A 198 -25.17 12.18 -0.28
N ASP A 199 -25.68 13.04 0.59
CA ASP A 199 -25.87 14.46 0.26
C ASP A 199 -24.52 15.18 0.13
N ASN A 200 -24.55 16.41 -0.39
CA ASN A 200 -23.36 17.21 -0.59
C ASN A 200 -23.16 18.29 0.49
N GLN A 201 -23.87 18.22 1.62
CA GLN A 201 -23.80 19.23 2.68
C GLN A 201 -23.05 18.68 3.88
N LEU A 202 -21.87 19.23 4.14
CA LEU A 202 -21.11 18.97 5.37
C LEU A 202 -21.48 20.03 6.42
N PHE A 203 -21.96 19.57 7.57
CA PHE A 203 -22.46 20.35 8.71
C PHE A 203 -23.56 21.36 8.34
N GLY A 204 -24.26 21.13 7.21
CA GLY A 204 -25.27 22.05 6.67
C GLY A 204 -24.74 23.41 6.19
N ILE A 205 -23.42 23.60 6.14
CA ILE A 205 -22.78 24.90 5.82
C ILE A 205 -21.86 24.78 4.61
N PHE A 206 -21.13 23.68 4.50
CA PHE A 206 -20.14 23.49 3.43
C PHE A 206 -20.70 22.56 2.36
N THR A 207 -20.72 23.02 1.12
CA THR A 207 -21.07 22.15 -0.01
C THR A 207 -19.81 21.46 -0.53
N LEU A 208 -19.73 20.13 -0.39
CA LEU A 208 -18.57 19.33 -0.80
C LEU A 208 -19.03 18.14 -1.64
N ASP A 209 -18.23 17.78 -2.65
CA ASP A 209 -18.50 16.57 -3.43
C ASP A 209 -18.27 15.29 -2.58
N PRO A 210 -19.29 14.44 -2.39
CA PRO A 210 -19.16 13.28 -1.50
C PRO A 210 -18.14 12.25 -1.99
N ASN A 211 -18.00 12.07 -3.31
CA ASN A 211 -17.02 11.16 -3.88
C ASN A 211 -15.59 11.73 -3.69
N GLY A 212 -15.44 13.05 -3.81
CA GLY A 212 -14.25 13.80 -3.43
C GLY A 212 -13.85 13.56 -1.97
N VAL A 213 -14.81 13.68 -1.05
CA VAL A 213 -14.59 13.41 0.39
C VAL A 213 -14.15 11.96 0.59
N ASN A 214 -14.86 10.98 0.03
CA ASN A 214 -14.51 9.56 0.16
C ASN A 214 -13.06 9.26 -0.29
N ASN A 215 -12.62 9.81 -1.43
CA ASN A 215 -11.28 9.55 -1.98
C ASN A 215 -10.14 10.28 -1.25
N SER A 216 -10.46 11.26 -0.40
CA SER A 216 -9.47 12.07 0.31
C SER A 216 -9.47 11.83 1.83
N ALA A 217 -10.58 11.32 2.38
CA ALA A 217 -10.80 11.13 3.81
C ALA A 217 -9.72 10.26 4.46
N ASN A 218 -9.35 9.13 3.85
CA ASN A 218 -8.33 8.24 4.41
C ASN A 218 -7.01 9.00 4.65
N SER A 219 -6.54 9.74 3.65
CA SER A 219 -5.29 10.49 3.76
C SER A 219 -5.38 11.66 4.73
N LEU A 220 -6.52 12.36 4.77
CA LEU A 220 -6.77 13.40 5.78
C LEU A 220 -6.66 12.82 7.20
N PHE A 221 -7.38 11.74 7.48
CA PHE A 221 -7.38 11.10 8.79
C PHE A 221 -6.02 10.50 9.14
N VAL A 222 -5.30 9.90 8.19
CA VAL A 222 -3.93 9.43 8.44
C VAL A 222 -3.02 10.59 8.82
N ILE A 223 -3.07 11.74 8.14
CA ILE A 223 -2.24 12.91 8.48
C ILE A 223 -2.55 13.42 9.89
N VAL A 224 -3.84 13.61 10.20
CA VAL A 224 -4.27 14.13 11.50
C VAL A 224 -3.97 13.14 12.63
N PHE A 225 -4.36 11.88 12.46
CA PHE A 225 -4.24 10.88 13.51
C PHE A 225 -2.83 10.31 13.64
N ALA A 226 -1.98 10.31 12.61
CA ALA A 226 -0.60 9.84 12.76
C ALA A 226 0.16 10.62 13.84
N PHE A 227 -0.04 11.94 13.90
CA PHE A 227 0.53 12.78 14.96
C PHE A 227 -0.02 12.39 16.33
N LEU A 228 -1.35 12.28 16.46
CA LEU A 228 -2.02 11.95 17.72
C LEU A 228 -1.63 10.56 18.24
N PHE A 229 -1.67 9.54 17.38
CA PHE A 229 -1.24 8.19 17.72
C PHE A 229 0.25 8.12 18.04
N GLY A 230 1.10 8.89 17.35
CA GLY A 230 2.51 9.01 17.69
C GLY A 230 2.72 9.43 19.16
N LEU A 231 1.98 10.44 19.62
CA LEU A 231 2.02 10.88 21.03
C LEU A 231 1.49 9.80 21.98
N ILE A 232 0.41 9.11 21.61
CA ILE A 232 -0.16 8.00 22.40
C ILE A 232 0.87 6.88 22.55
N TRP A 233 1.53 6.46 21.47
CA TRP A 233 2.52 5.38 21.50
C TRP A 233 3.73 5.75 22.35
N ILE A 234 4.22 6.99 22.27
CA ILE A 234 5.30 7.49 23.15
C ILE A 234 4.86 7.43 24.62
N ALA A 235 3.62 7.83 24.94
CA ALA A 235 3.09 7.79 26.29
C ALA A 235 2.94 6.35 26.82
N LEU A 236 2.44 5.43 26.00
CA LEU A 236 2.30 4.01 26.36
C LEU A 236 3.66 3.32 26.51
N ALA A 237 4.62 3.63 25.65
CA ALA A 237 5.99 3.12 25.72
C ALA A 237 6.68 3.57 27.01
N LYS A 238 6.55 4.86 27.39
CA LYS A 238 7.06 5.38 28.68
C LYS A 238 6.47 4.65 29.88
N ARG A 239 5.21 4.21 29.77
CA ARG A 239 4.50 3.44 30.81
C ARG A 239 4.70 1.93 30.70
N LYS A 240 5.46 1.44 29.71
CA LYS A 240 5.69 0.00 29.44
C LYS A 240 4.39 -0.82 29.27
N ILE A 241 3.34 -0.19 28.77
CA ILE A 241 2.02 -0.83 28.53
C ILE A 241 1.66 -0.83 27.03
N GLU A 242 2.67 -0.78 26.17
CA GLU A 242 2.44 -0.82 24.73
C GLU A 242 1.83 -2.18 24.34
N PRO A 243 0.68 -2.19 23.63
CA PRO A 243 0.09 -3.44 23.16
C PRO A 243 1.02 -4.16 22.19
N ASN A 244 1.08 -5.49 22.29
CA ASN A 244 1.86 -6.28 21.34
C ASN A 244 1.23 -6.24 19.93
N THR A 245 1.97 -6.73 18.94
CA THR A 245 1.56 -6.71 17.52
C THR A 245 0.20 -7.40 17.29
N VAL A 246 -0.08 -8.49 18.00
CA VAL A 246 -1.35 -9.23 17.86
C VAL A 246 -2.53 -8.36 18.31
N VAL A 247 -2.39 -7.66 19.44
CA VAL A 247 -3.43 -6.76 19.95
C VAL A 247 -3.63 -5.57 19.00
N LYS A 248 -2.54 -4.95 18.52
CA LYS A 248 -2.63 -3.86 17.53
C LYS A 248 -3.34 -4.30 16.25
N PHE A 249 -3.04 -5.51 15.78
CA PHE A 249 -3.69 -6.10 14.62
C PHE A 249 -5.20 -6.33 14.87
N GLY A 250 -5.56 -6.90 16.02
CA GLY A 250 -6.96 -7.08 16.42
C GLY A 250 -7.75 -5.77 16.55
N LEU A 251 -7.12 -4.72 17.08
CA LEU A 251 -7.73 -3.37 17.11
C LEU A 251 -8.04 -2.85 15.71
N GLY A 252 -7.17 -3.11 14.71
CA GLY A 252 -7.43 -2.77 13.32
C GLY A 252 -8.74 -3.39 12.80
N PHE A 253 -8.97 -4.67 13.09
CA PHE A 253 -10.21 -5.35 12.72
C PHE A 253 -11.44 -4.81 13.46
N LEU A 254 -11.30 -4.45 14.74
CA LEU A 254 -12.38 -3.85 15.50
C LEU A 254 -12.78 -2.48 14.91
N PHE A 255 -11.80 -1.66 14.52
CA PHE A 255 -12.08 -0.38 13.87
C PHE A 255 -12.70 -0.57 12.48
N LEU A 256 -12.21 -1.51 11.69
CA LEU A 256 -12.79 -1.84 10.39
C LEU A 256 -14.24 -2.35 10.53
N SER A 257 -14.50 -3.25 11.48
CA SER A 257 -15.85 -3.71 11.78
C SER A 257 -16.76 -2.56 12.23
N GLY A 258 -16.26 -1.70 13.12
CA GLY A 258 -16.95 -0.51 13.58
C GLY A 258 -17.29 0.46 12.44
N SER A 259 -16.38 0.67 11.49
CA SER A 259 -16.63 1.55 10.34
C SER A 259 -17.72 1.00 9.42
N PHE A 260 -17.73 -0.32 9.17
CA PHE A 260 -18.81 -0.95 8.39
C PHE A 260 -20.14 -0.97 9.15
N PHE A 261 -20.12 -1.03 10.48
CA PHE A 261 -21.32 -0.87 11.29
C PHE A 261 -21.89 0.56 11.22
N ILE A 262 -21.02 1.58 11.21
CA ILE A 262 -21.41 2.98 10.98
C ILE A 262 -22.01 3.15 9.57
N LEU A 263 -21.34 2.59 8.55
CA LEU A 263 -21.90 2.58 7.20
C LEU A 263 -23.29 1.91 7.16
N TYR A 264 -23.46 0.77 7.83
CA TYR A 264 -24.75 0.10 7.92
C TYR A 264 -25.80 0.97 8.63
N SER A 265 -25.44 1.69 9.70
CA SER A 265 -26.38 2.51 10.47
C SER A 265 -26.91 3.71 9.67
N SER A 266 -26.18 4.18 8.66
CA SER A 266 -26.61 5.25 7.75
C SER A 266 -27.98 5.00 7.11
N ARG A 267 -28.37 3.72 6.92
CA ARG A 267 -29.70 3.32 6.41
C ARG A 267 -30.87 3.87 7.25
N PHE A 268 -30.66 4.11 8.54
CA PHE A 268 -31.69 4.58 9.46
C PHE A 268 -31.89 6.09 9.40
N PHE A 269 -30.96 6.80 8.75
CA PHE A 269 -30.97 8.25 8.55
C PHE A 269 -31.20 8.63 7.09
N ALA A 270 -31.40 7.64 6.21
CA ALA A 270 -31.65 7.87 4.80
C ALA A 270 -33.09 8.38 4.58
N ASN A 271 -33.25 9.31 3.65
CA ASN A 271 -34.56 9.78 3.20
C ASN A 271 -35.25 8.75 2.27
N ALA A 272 -36.43 9.10 1.74
CA ALA A 272 -37.20 8.22 0.85
C ALA A 272 -36.45 7.83 -0.45
N ASP A 273 -35.49 8.66 -0.88
CA ASP A 273 -34.66 8.43 -2.07
C ASP A 273 -33.40 7.60 -1.75
N GLY A 274 -33.22 7.21 -0.48
CA GLY A 274 -32.03 6.46 -0.04
C GLY A 274 -30.77 7.32 0.11
N ILE A 275 -30.93 8.63 0.25
CA ILE A 275 -29.85 9.59 0.48
C ILE A 275 -29.72 9.86 1.98
N THR A 276 -28.50 9.79 2.51
CA THR A 276 -28.14 10.07 3.90
C THR A 276 -27.08 11.17 3.99
N SER A 277 -26.77 11.61 5.20
CA SER A 277 -25.91 12.77 5.44
C SER A 277 -24.43 12.48 5.21
N LEU A 278 -23.71 13.47 4.68
CA LEU A 278 -22.25 13.45 4.57
C LEU A 278 -21.53 13.53 5.94
N ASP A 279 -22.25 13.90 7.01
CA ASP A 279 -21.68 14.10 8.36
C ASP A 279 -21.47 12.80 9.15
N ILE A 280 -21.96 11.66 8.65
CA ILE A 280 -22.03 10.36 9.36
C ILE A 280 -20.84 9.45 9.01
#